data_AF-A0A7C5GDT1-F1
#
_entry.id   AF-A0A7C5GDT1-F1
#
_cell.length_a   1.000
_cell.length_b   1.000
_cell.length_c   1.000
_cell.angle_alpha   90.00
_cell.angle_beta   90.00
_cell.angle_gamma   90.00
#
_symmetry.space_group_name_H-M   'P 1'
#
loop_
_entity.id
_entity.type
_entity.pdbx_description
1 polymer ?
#
loop_
_entity_poly.entity_id
_entity_poly.type
_entity_poly.pdbx_seq_one_letter_code
_entity_poly.pdbx_strand_id
1 'polypeptide(L)'
;MAIQKLAVELDETIRQTRELVTSVNDALDVLMSKELSDLNARTTAINQIIIGLQAQDRIEQRCTNISQAIENLKKCTIEFDESKCADVWKNLSLDELSKPEMSGISARIPHGEVDLF
;
A
#
# COMPACT_ATOMS: atom_id res chain seq x y z
N MET A 1 -11.04 -4.22 21.93
CA MET A 1 -11.42 -5.06 20.77
C MET A 1 -11.40 -4.30 19.44
N ALA A 2 -12.11 -3.19 19.26
CA ALA A 2 -12.19 -2.52 17.95
C ALA A 2 -10.85 -1.97 17.42
N ILE A 3 -10.07 -1.30 18.28
CA ILE A 3 -8.71 -0.81 17.93
C ILE A 3 -7.76 -1.98 17.59
N GLN A 4 -7.87 -3.10 18.31
CA GLN A 4 -7.06 -4.29 18.03
C GLN A 4 -7.41 -4.93 16.68
N LYS A 5 -8.69 -4.94 16.30
CA LYS A 5 -9.09 -5.36 14.95
C LYS A 5 -8.51 -4.44 13.89
N LEU A 6 -8.51 -3.12 14.13
CA LEU A 6 -7.93 -2.16 13.21
C LEU A 6 -6.43 -2.37 13.02
N ALA A 7 -5.69 -2.69 14.08
CA ALA A 7 -4.28 -3.05 13.98
C ALA A 7 -4.06 -4.30 13.12
N VAL A 8 -4.86 -5.36 13.32
CA VAL A 8 -4.79 -6.58 12.50
C VAL A 8 -5.08 -6.30 11.03
N GLU A 9 -6.07 -5.46 10.74
CA GLU A 9 -6.41 -5.06 9.38
C GLU A 9 -5.27 -4.27 8.72
N LEU A 10 -4.58 -3.41 9.46
CA LEU A 10 -3.39 -2.69 8.98
C LEU A 10 -2.21 -3.63 8.74
N ASP A 11 -1.94 -4.57 9.64
CA ASP A 11 -0.88 -5.58 9.46
C ASP A 11 -1.12 -6.42 8.19
N GLU A 12 -2.38 -6.78 7.94
CA GLU A 12 -2.79 -7.50 6.74
C GLU A 12 -2.64 -6.65 5.48
N THR A 13 -2.99 -5.36 5.53
CA THR A 13 -2.71 -4.41 4.43
C THR A 13 -1.22 -4.38 4.11
N ILE A 14 -0.36 -4.23 5.12
CA ILE A 14 1.10 -4.20 4.96
C ILE A 14 1.60 -5.49 4.32
N ARG A 15 1.11 -6.65 4.77
CA ARG A 15 1.46 -7.95 4.19
C ARG A 15 1.09 -8.03 2.71
N GLN A 16 -0.13 -7.64 2.36
CA GLN A 16 -0.63 -7.67 0.98
C GLN A 16 0.14 -6.71 0.07
N THR A 17 0.50 -5.52 0.55
CA THR A 17 1.34 -4.57 -0.20
C THR A 17 2.72 -5.15 -0.48
N ARG A 18 3.35 -5.83 0.50
CA ARG A 18 4.64 -6.51 0.27
C ARG A 18 4.52 -7.63 -0.77
N GLU A 19 3.46 -8.42 -0.72
CA GLU A 19 3.24 -9.49 -1.69
C GLU A 19 3.04 -8.97 -3.11
N LEU A 20 2.34 -7.84 -3.27
CA LEU A 20 2.22 -7.14 -4.56
C LEU A 20 3.60 -6.76 -5.11
N VAL A 21 4.45 -6.12 -4.29
CA VAL A 21 5.81 -5.72 -4.70
C VAL A 21 6.65 -6.93 -5.06
N THR A 22 6.62 -7.99 -4.25
CA THR A 22 7.31 -9.25 -4.55
C THR A 22 6.86 -9.83 -5.89
N SER A 23 5.55 -9.86 -6.16
CA SER A 23 5.01 -10.38 -7.42
C SER A 23 5.50 -9.59 -8.64
N VAL A 24 5.71 -8.28 -8.50
CA VAL A 24 6.30 -7.44 -9.54
C VAL A 24 7.79 -7.74 -9.72
N ASN A 25 8.55 -7.84 -8.63
CA ASN A 25 9.98 -8.17 -8.69
C ASN A 25 10.21 -9.55 -9.31
N ASP A 26 9.42 -10.56 -8.92
CA ASP A 26 9.48 -11.90 -9.50
C ASP A 26 9.22 -11.88 -11.02
N ALA A 27 8.29 -11.03 -11.47
CA ALA A 27 8.00 -10.84 -12.88
C ALA A 27 9.16 -10.18 -13.64
N LEU A 28 9.82 -9.19 -13.02
CA LEU A 28 11.01 -8.56 -13.60
C LEU A 28 12.16 -9.56 -13.70
N ASP A 29 12.38 -10.40 -12.68
CA ASP A 29 13.39 -11.46 -12.70
C ASP A 29 13.14 -12.47 -13.83
N VAL A 30 11.87 -12.85 -14.04
CA VAL A 30 11.47 -13.70 -15.17
C VAL A 30 11.78 -13.05 -16.52
N LEU A 31 11.54 -11.74 -16.66
CA LEU A 31 11.86 -11.01 -17.90
C LEU A 31 13.38 -10.85 -18.13
N MET A 32 14.17 -10.82 -17.06
CA MET A 32 15.63 -10.72 -17.13
C MET A 32 16.31 -12.08 -17.32
N SER A 33 15.59 -13.18 -17.08
CA SER A 33 16.12 -14.53 -17.23
C SER A 33 16.43 -14.87 -18.68
N LYS A 34 17.62 -15.45 -18.91
CA LYS A 34 18.06 -15.98 -20.21
C LYS A 34 17.72 -17.46 -20.40
N GLU A 35 17.11 -18.09 -19.40
CA GLU A 35 16.79 -19.52 -19.43
C GLU A 35 15.46 -19.82 -20.13
N LEU A 36 14.58 -18.82 -20.20
CA LEU A 36 13.27 -18.92 -20.85
C LEU A 36 13.33 -18.34 -22.26
N SER A 37 12.48 -18.87 -23.15
CA SER A 37 12.22 -18.21 -24.43
C SER A 37 11.46 -16.89 -24.20
N ASP A 38 11.70 -15.88 -25.05
CA ASP A 38 11.09 -14.55 -24.94
C ASP A 38 9.55 -14.59 -24.77
N LEU A 39 8.87 -15.48 -25.50
CA LEU A 39 7.42 -15.62 -25.39
C LEU A 39 6.99 -16.17 -24.03
N ASN A 40 7.71 -17.17 -23.51
CA ASN A 40 7.41 -17.76 -22.21
C ASN A 40 7.74 -16.80 -21.06
N ALA A 41 8.88 -16.11 -21.12
CA ALA A 41 9.25 -15.08 -20.16
C ALA A 41 8.19 -13.98 -20.09
N ARG A 42 7.80 -13.42 -21.24
CA ARG A 42 6.75 -12.40 -21.32
C ARG A 42 5.41 -12.88 -20.77
N THR A 43 4.96 -14.07 -21.16
CA THR A 43 3.65 -14.59 -20.73
C THR A 43 3.61 -14.82 -19.21
N THR A 44 4.67 -15.42 -18.66
CA THR A 44 4.80 -15.67 -17.22
C THR A 44 4.84 -14.37 -16.43
N ALA A 45 5.67 -13.40 -16.85
CA ALA A 45 5.77 -12.11 -16.19
C ALA A 45 4.46 -11.32 -16.24
N ILE A 46 3.76 -11.31 -17.38
CA ILE A 46 2.44 -10.68 -17.51
C ILE A 46 1.46 -11.30 -16.50
N ASN A 47 1.43 -12.62 -16.36
CA ASN A 47 0.55 -13.28 -15.41
C ASN A 47 0.89 -12.91 -13.96
N GLN A 48 2.18 -12.89 -13.60
CA GLN A 48 2.62 -12.48 -12.25
C GLN A 48 2.27 -11.01 -11.96
N ILE A 49 2.43 -10.11 -12.93
CA ILE A 49 2.03 -8.70 -12.79
C ILE A 49 0.52 -8.60 -12.60
N ILE A 50 -0.28 -9.30 -13.41
CA ILE A 50 -1.75 -9.28 -13.28
C ILE A 50 -2.18 -9.77 -11.89
N ILE A 51 -1.58 -10.87 -11.41
CA ILE A 51 -1.89 -11.42 -10.08
C ILE A 51 -1.51 -10.41 -8.98
N GLY A 52 -0.33 -9.79 -9.07
CA GLY A 52 0.09 -8.73 -8.15
C GLY A 52 -0.87 -7.54 -8.16
N LEU A 53 -1.23 -7.05 -9.34
CA LEU A 53 -2.15 -5.91 -9.48
C LEU A 53 -3.57 -6.20 -8.99
N GLN A 54 -4.04 -7.45 -9.09
CA GLN A 54 -5.33 -7.85 -8.51
C GLN A 54 -5.36 -7.76 -6.97
N ALA A 55 -4.19 -7.73 -6.31
CA ALA A 55 -4.12 -7.46 -4.88
C ALA A 55 -4.36 -5.98 -4.58
N GLN A 56 -4.10 -5.06 -5.51
CA GLN A 56 -4.25 -3.62 -5.33
C GLN A 56 -5.70 -3.23 -5.02
N ASP A 57 -6.67 -3.74 -5.77
CA ASP A 57 -8.09 -3.46 -5.55
C ASP A 57 -8.53 -3.88 -4.14
N ARG A 58 -7.98 -4.99 -3.63
CA ARG A 58 -8.27 -5.49 -2.27
C ARG A 58 -7.63 -4.63 -1.20
N ILE A 59 -6.39 -4.18 -1.43
CA ILE A 59 -5.67 -3.24 -0.56
C ILE A 59 -6.47 -1.94 -0.44
N GLU A 60 -6.92 -1.37 -1.56
CA GLU A 60 -7.73 -0.14 -1.58
C GLU A 60 -9.05 -0.31 -0.83
N GLN A 61 -9.76 -1.42 -1.09
CA GLN A 61 -11.00 -1.71 -0.38
C GLN A 61 -10.78 -1.85 1.13
N ARG A 62 -9.69 -2.49 1.56
CA ARG A 62 -9.35 -2.63 2.99
C ARG A 62 -9.04 -1.29 3.63
N CYS A 63 -8.24 -0.44 2.97
CA CYS A 63 -7.97 0.92 3.41
C CYS A 63 -9.27 1.75 3.56
N THR A 64 -10.19 1.64 2.61
CA THR A 64 -11.51 2.29 2.68
C THR A 64 -12.31 1.80 3.89
N ASN A 65 -12.33 0.49 4.13
CA ASN A 65 -13.02 -0.10 5.28
C ASN A 65 -12.40 0.35 6.62
N ILE A 66 -11.07 0.41 6.70
CA ILE A 66 -10.34 0.90 7.88
C ILE A 66 -10.69 2.37 8.15
N SER A 67 -10.64 3.23 7.12
CA SER A 67 -11.01 4.65 7.22
C SER A 67 -12.43 4.83 7.74
N GLN A 68 -13.39 4.08 7.18
CA GLN A 68 -14.78 4.11 7.63
C GLN A 68 -14.94 3.62 9.08
N ALA A 69 -14.19 2.60 9.50
CA ALA A 69 -14.18 2.12 10.87
C ALA A 69 -13.64 3.17 11.86
N ILE A 70 -12.60 3.92 11.48
CA ILE A 70 -12.05 5.03 12.29
C ILE A 70 -13.09 6.13 12.47
N GLU A 71 -13.77 6.54 11.39
CA GLU A 71 -14.81 7.57 11.47
C GLU A 71 -15.99 7.14 12.35
N ASN A 72 -16.36 5.86 12.30
CA ASN A 72 -17.38 5.32 13.21
C ASN A 72 -16.90 5.27 14.66
N LEU A 73 -15.63 4.92 14.90
CA LEU A 73 -15.04 4.94 16.23
C LEU A 73 -15.05 6.36 16.81
N LYS A 74 -14.68 7.38 16.03
CA LYS A 74 -14.72 8.79 16.45
C LYS A 74 -16.13 9.20 16.90
N LYS A 75 -17.17 8.83 16.14
CA LYS A 75 -18.57 9.12 16.51
C LYS A 75 -19.04 8.42 17.79
N CYS A 76 -18.51 7.23 18.06
CA CYS A 76 -18.87 6.45 19.23
C CYS A 76 -18.07 6.83 20.48
N THR A 77 -17.02 7.66 20.36
CA THR A 77 -16.15 8.03 21.47
C THR A 77 -16.53 9.42 21.96
N ILE A 78 -17.12 9.51 23.15
CA ILE A 78 -17.75 10.73 23.68
C ILE A 78 -16.71 11.79 24.11
N GLU A 79 -15.46 11.41 24.37
CA GLU A 79 -14.37 12.33 24.72
C GLU A 79 -13.07 11.89 24.04
N PHE A 80 -12.83 12.36 22.81
CA PHE A 80 -11.49 12.25 22.21
C PHE A 80 -10.67 13.47 22.65
N ASP A 81 -9.89 13.30 23.72
CA ASP A 81 -8.98 14.34 24.21
C ASP A 81 -7.75 14.42 23.30
N GLU A 82 -7.80 15.31 22.30
CA GLU A 82 -6.72 15.53 21.34
C GLU A 82 -5.37 15.81 22.02
N SER A 83 -5.38 16.45 23.20
CA SER A 83 -4.14 16.78 23.93
C SER A 83 -3.42 15.54 24.46
N LYS A 84 -4.17 14.50 24.86
CA LYS A 84 -3.62 13.22 25.32
C LYS A 84 -3.23 12.30 24.17
N CYS A 85 -3.85 12.48 23.00
CA CYS A 85 -3.56 11.70 21.80
C CYS A 85 -2.46 12.31 20.92
N ALA A 86 -2.04 13.55 21.18
CA ALA A 86 -0.97 14.21 20.44
C ALA A 86 0.36 13.42 20.49
N ASP A 87 0.67 12.80 21.64
CA ASP A 87 1.89 12.03 21.84
C ASP A 87 1.91 10.68 21.09
N VAL A 88 0.76 10.18 20.62
CA VAL A 88 0.67 8.92 19.86
C VAL A 88 1.45 9.01 18.54
N TRP A 89 1.56 10.22 17.98
CA TRP A 89 2.26 10.49 16.72
C TRP A 89 3.77 10.72 16.90
N LYS A 90 4.26 10.85 18.13
CA LYS A 90 5.64 11.25 18.44
C LYS A 90 6.71 10.30 17.88
N ASN A 91 6.35 9.02 17.73
CA ASN A 91 7.25 7.99 17.20
C ASN A 91 6.90 7.56 15.77
N LEU A 92 5.91 8.20 15.14
CA LEU A 92 5.65 8.01 13.71
C LEU A 92 6.68 8.81 12.93
N SER A 93 7.83 8.18 12.66
CA SER A 93 8.81 8.65 11.70
C SER A 93 8.30 8.36 10.28
N LEU A 94 7.24 9.07 9.88
CA LEU A 94 6.93 9.24 8.47
C LEU A 94 7.72 10.47 8.01
N ASP A 95 8.78 10.27 7.23
CA ASP A 95 9.45 11.35 6.49
C ASP A 95 8.48 12.10 5.55
N GLU A 96 7.26 11.59 5.38
CA GLU A 96 6.20 12.16 4.58
C GLU A 96 4.85 12.10 5.33
N LEU A 97 4.71 12.86 6.42
CA LEU A 97 3.40 13.45 6.70
C LEU A 97 3.05 14.28 5.46
N SER A 98 2.29 13.65 4.58
CA SER A 98 1.83 14.14 3.29
C SER A 98 1.42 15.60 3.40
N LYS A 99 2.31 16.49 2.99
CA LYS A 99 1.93 17.84 2.64
C LYS A 99 0.77 17.71 1.65
N PRO A 100 -0.36 18.42 1.84
CA PRO A 100 -1.47 18.40 0.88
C PRO A 100 -1.00 18.70 -0.55
N GLU A 101 0.10 19.44 -0.68
CA GLU A 101 0.83 19.76 -1.90
C GLU A 101 1.36 18.54 -2.67
N MET A 102 1.67 17.43 -1.98
CA MET A 102 2.25 16.19 -2.54
C MET A 102 1.20 15.08 -2.73
N SER A 103 0.03 15.18 -2.11
CA SER A 103 -1.04 14.16 -2.16
C SER A 103 -1.96 14.25 -3.39
N GLY A 104 -1.78 15.26 -4.24
CA GLY A 104 -2.64 15.48 -5.42
C GLY A 104 -1.90 15.78 -6.72
N ILE A 105 -0.58 15.92 -6.65
CA ILE A 105 0.28 16.03 -7.82
C ILE A 105 1.15 14.80 -7.77
N SER A 106 0.67 13.72 -8.38
CA SER A 106 1.58 12.77 -9.00
C SER A 106 2.57 13.63 -9.77
N ALA A 107 3.79 13.77 -9.24
CA ALA A 107 4.88 14.43 -9.91
C ALA A 107 4.82 13.86 -11.32
N ARG A 108 4.59 14.71 -12.32
CA ARG A 108 4.51 14.28 -13.71
C ARG A 108 5.90 13.75 -14.04
N ILE A 109 6.14 12.48 -13.75
CA ILE A 109 7.32 11.76 -14.17
C ILE A 109 7.27 11.90 -15.68
N PRO A 110 8.26 12.55 -16.32
CA PRO A 110 8.37 12.57 -17.75
C PRO A 110 8.32 11.12 -18.22
N HIS A 111 7.38 10.81 -19.12
CA HIS A 111 7.15 9.47 -19.63
C HIS A 111 8.48 8.73 -19.88
N GLY A 112 8.81 7.73 -19.06
CA GLY A 112 9.95 6.83 -19.28
C GLY A 112 11.01 6.74 -18.17
N GLU A 113 10.97 7.57 -17.13
CA GLU A 113 11.86 7.37 -15.98
C GLU A 113 11.20 6.44 -14.95
N VAL A 114 11.90 5.35 -14.60
CA VAL A 114 11.48 4.42 -13.54
C VAL A 114 12.06 4.95 -12.23
N ASP A 115 11.18 5.38 -11.33
CA ASP A 115 11.54 5.73 -9.96
C ASP A 115 11.71 4.41 -9.18
N LEU A 116 12.96 4.06 -8.86
CA LEU A 116 13.29 2.91 -8.03
C LEU A 116 13.40 3.42 -6.59
N PHE A 117 12.30 3.28 -5.84
CA PHE A 117 12.27 3.50 -4.39
C PHE A 117 13.15 2.49 -3.64
#